data_AF-A0AB74IWN1-F1
#
_entry.id   AF-A0AB74IWN1-F1
#
_cell.length_a   1.000
_cell.length_b   1.000
_cell.length_c   1.000
_cell.angle_alpha   90.00
_cell.angle_beta   90.00
_cell.angle_gamma   90.00
#
_symmetry.space_group_name_H-M   'P 1'
#
loop_
_entity.id
_entity.type
_entity.pdbx_description
1 polymer ?
#
loop_
_entity_poly.entity_id
_entity_poly.type
_entity_poly.pdbx_seq_one_letter_code
_entity_poly.pdbx_strand_id
1 'polypeptide(L)'
;MSSFTGSTSKLPTLLPGFNREEEANITVHCHDRTFKSVDVLDDANGQTIFRVSSKGASSLSWRRAISDGSGRKLFELRHMGYAMKNDWAVEDVEGTRICSLKHVNGMMAQNRSNLDAVIHGESAADDIGNTIEIRPRDRGALSTVVQYQGIELATIMNTEANDVTSLEKKGLDRTVWKARINTGVDISLHINNNMGKFSLRPSMGSRPSSGVFEKSSRPSSGVFSSSSRPSSGVFDIAEIPRSDASEASSRELADLAQDLKALADQAEQHKQHNLDNFVQILSHLNGLPAMLEHLGQIPDVVSLNQTIGQQSQQIADLEARLAASEAAHKEEATAHTTTKDELSHCKANVEAKDERIHHLKSLLTNIDQDVKDARLALETKDLELSTLKTDVSKLNSLVAFQDQEHAQLSDSITAKEDEIKQLHEGLAGNDAELAHTKTVLAQLDAQIESKNQELHSLRTANELTFRQLLESQTASMEQLFQQQTHTTDALTQQIVELKQQVRLQQHLEVNTPPASAPVSPAVSMASNAWGMPGLGMFGGKKPKMHKRSQSQIVIKAPHKFDVPVPTML
;
A
#
# COMPACT_ATOMS: atom_id res chain seq x y z
N MET A 1 -23.74 -12.92 47.23
CA MET A 1 -22.61 -12.61 46.33
C MET A 1 -22.95 -13.16 44.96
N SER A 2 -22.99 -12.32 43.93
CA SER A 2 -23.38 -12.76 42.58
C SER A 2 -22.20 -13.45 41.89
N SER A 3 -22.45 -14.63 41.34
CA SER A 3 -21.47 -15.38 40.54
C SER A 3 -21.31 -14.73 39.17
N PHE A 4 -20.22 -13.99 38.97
CA PHE A 4 -19.82 -13.52 37.65
C PHE A 4 -19.37 -14.72 36.81
N THR A 5 -20.25 -15.22 35.95
CA THR A 5 -19.88 -16.15 34.88
C THR A 5 -19.02 -15.38 33.89
N GLY A 6 -17.71 -15.57 33.94
CA GLY A 6 -16.80 -14.96 32.97
C GLY A 6 -17.18 -15.38 31.56
N SER A 7 -17.46 -14.42 30.69
CA SER A 7 -17.61 -14.69 29.27
C SER A 7 -16.29 -15.23 28.73
N THR A 8 -16.28 -16.46 28.24
CA THR A 8 -15.16 -16.96 27.43
C THR A 8 -15.04 -16.06 26.21
N SER A 9 -14.03 -15.20 26.17
CA SER A 9 -13.75 -14.28 25.07
C SER A 9 -13.55 -15.11 23.79
N LYS A 10 -14.55 -15.07 22.90
CA LYS A 10 -14.48 -15.76 21.61
C LYS A 10 -13.27 -15.23 20.84
N LEU A 11 -12.36 -16.12 20.47
CA LEU A 11 -11.17 -15.74 19.69
C LEU A 11 -11.59 -15.14 18.34
N PRO A 12 -10.85 -14.15 17.83
CA PRO A 12 -11.15 -13.51 16.56
C PRO A 12 -11.06 -14.53 15.41
N THR A 13 -12.07 -14.54 14.55
CA THR A 13 -12.12 -15.34 13.31
C THR A 13 -12.26 -14.38 12.14
N LEU A 14 -11.37 -14.50 11.15
CA LEU A 14 -11.42 -13.77 9.89
C LEU A 14 -12.19 -14.57 8.82
N LEU A 15 -12.02 -15.89 8.78
CA LEU A 15 -12.77 -16.79 7.90
C LEU A 15 -13.23 -18.06 8.62
N PRO A 16 -14.53 -18.43 8.53
CA PRO A 16 -15.01 -19.68 9.09
C PRO A 16 -14.36 -20.88 8.39
N GLY A 17 -13.97 -21.89 9.17
CA GLY A 17 -13.38 -23.15 8.67
C GLY A 17 -11.86 -23.23 8.71
N PHE A 18 -11.14 -22.17 9.12
CA PHE A 18 -9.67 -22.16 9.23
C PHE A 18 -9.15 -22.14 10.69
N ASN A 19 -10.02 -22.42 11.66
CA ASN A 19 -9.67 -22.61 13.06
C ASN A 19 -9.11 -24.02 13.28
N ARG A 20 -8.07 -24.17 14.12
CA ARG A 20 -7.58 -25.49 14.58
C ARG A 20 -7.79 -25.69 16.07
N GLU A 21 -8.13 -26.91 16.45
CA GLU A 21 -8.29 -27.32 17.85
C GLU A 21 -6.93 -27.53 18.54
N GLU A 22 -5.91 -27.93 17.78
CA GLU A 22 -4.53 -28.12 18.23
C GLU A 22 -3.60 -26.97 17.81
N GLU A 23 -2.46 -26.87 18.48
CA GLU A 23 -1.38 -25.92 18.13
C GLU A 23 -0.79 -26.27 16.76
N ALA A 24 -0.62 -25.26 15.90
CA ALA A 24 -0.19 -25.44 14.52
C ALA A 24 1.10 -24.69 14.21
N ASN A 25 2.02 -25.35 13.52
CA ASN A 25 3.19 -24.70 12.94
C ASN A 25 2.99 -24.61 11.43
N ILE A 26 3.13 -23.40 10.88
CA ILE A 26 3.08 -23.17 9.44
C ILE A 26 4.38 -22.52 8.96
N THR A 27 4.80 -22.87 7.75
CA THR A 27 5.94 -22.24 7.07
C THR A 27 5.47 -21.42 5.87
N VAL A 28 5.88 -20.16 5.82
CA VAL A 28 5.59 -19.21 4.76
C VAL A 28 6.83 -19.04 3.89
N HIS A 29 6.72 -19.48 2.64
CA HIS A 29 7.77 -19.46 1.62
C HIS A 29 7.56 -18.26 0.69
N CYS A 30 8.41 -17.24 0.84
CA CYS A 30 8.36 -16.03 0.01
C CYS A 30 9.39 -16.12 -1.12
N HIS A 31 8.91 -16.47 -2.32
CA HIS A 31 9.75 -16.72 -3.49
C HIS A 31 10.41 -15.46 -4.07
N ASP A 32 9.75 -14.30 -3.98
CA ASP A 32 10.20 -13.07 -4.65
C ASP A 32 10.21 -11.80 -3.77
N ARG A 33 10.90 -10.76 -4.25
CA ARG A 33 11.05 -9.48 -3.53
C ARG A 33 9.75 -8.65 -3.45
N THR A 34 8.81 -8.88 -4.34
CA THR A 34 7.53 -8.15 -4.43
C THR A 34 6.34 -8.92 -3.85
N PHE A 35 6.56 -10.15 -3.38
CA PHE A 35 5.54 -11.09 -2.89
C PHE A 35 4.40 -11.27 -3.92
N LYS A 36 4.81 -11.54 -5.18
CA LYS A 36 3.98 -12.03 -6.28
C LYS A 36 3.60 -13.49 -6.10
N SER A 37 4.50 -14.29 -5.54
CA SER A 37 4.32 -15.72 -5.28
C SER A 37 4.73 -16.01 -3.84
N VAL A 38 3.79 -16.48 -3.03
CA VAL A 38 4.04 -16.95 -1.67
C VAL A 38 3.21 -18.21 -1.43
N ASP A 39 3.83 -19.28 -0.95
CA ASP A 39 3.13 -20.49 -0.52
C ASP A 39 3.15 -20.57 1.02
N VAL A 40 2.04 -20.98 1.61
CA VAL A 40 1.90 -21.22 3.04
C VAL A 40 1.61 -22.69 3.25
N LEU A 41 2.56 -23.39 3.88
CA LEU A 41 2.52 -24.82 4.13
C LEU A 41 2.28 -25.10 5.61
N ASP A 42 1.60 -26.21 5.88
CA ASP A 42 1.45 -26.80 7.22
C ASP A 42 2.65 -27.69 7.53
N ASP A 43 3.37 -27.46 8.62
CA ASP A 43 4.55 -28.26 8.99
C ASP A 43 4.16 -29.72 9.34
N ALA A 44 2.90 -29.96 9.73
CA ALA A 44 2.45 -31.28 10.17
C ALA A 44 2.26 -32.29 9.02
N ASN A 45 1.93 -31.83 7.80
CA ASN A 45 1.63 -32.69 6.65
C ASN A 45 2.27 -32.22 5.33
N GLY A 46 2.95 -31.08 5.32
CA GLY A 46 3.58 -30.50 4.12
C GLY A 46 2.58 -30.00 3.05
N GLN A 47 1.29 -29.90 3.38
CA GLN A 47 0.27 -29.46 2.43
C GLN A 47 0.24 -27.93 2.34
N THR A 48 0.10 -27.39 1.14
CA THR A 48 -0.19 -25.97 0.92
C THR A 48 -1.59 -25.65 1.45
N ILE A 49 -1.66 -24.89 2.54
CA ILE A 49 -2.92 -24.39 3.10
C ILE A 49 -3.42 -23.21 2.25
N PHE A 50 -2.50 -22.30 1.88
CA PHE A 50 -2.81 -21.11 1.10
C PHE A 50 -1.72 -20.79 0.07
N ARG A 51 -2.13 -20.19 -1.04
CA ARG A 51 -1.24 -19.63 -2.07
C ARG A 51 -1.59 -18.18 -2.34
N VAL A 52 -0.59 -17.31 -2.37
CA VAL A 52 -0.71 -15.90 -2.72
C VAL A 52 -0.25 -15.69 -4.16
N SER A 53 -1.06 -15.00 -4.95
CA SER A 53 -0.70 -14.60 -6.31
C SER A 53 -0.90 -13.09 -6.53
N SER A 54 0.03 -12.45 -7.22
CA SER A 54 -0.10 -11.04 -7.64
C SER A 54 0.67 -10.76 -8.92
N LYS A 55 0.21 -9.76 -9.66
CA LYS A 55 0.97 -9.15 -10.78
C LYS A 55 2.18 -8.34 -10.27
N GLY A 56 2.23 -8.01 -8.98
CA GLY A 56 3.33 -7.27 -8.35
C GLY A 56 3.44 -5.84 -8.87
N ALA A 57 4.67 -5.35 -9.06
CA ALA A 57 4.97 -3.96 -9.41
C ALA A 57 4.37 -3.47 -10.75
N SER A 58 3.90 -4.35 -11.63
CA SER A 58 3.19 -3.97 -12.86
C SER A 58 1.68 -3.73 -12.66
N SER A 59 1.16 -3.92 -11.44
CA SER A 59 -0.23 -3.60 -11.09
C SER A 59 -0.33 -2.22 -10.45
N LEU A 60 -1.15 -1.33 -11.01
CA LEU A 60 -1.47 -0.03 -10.40
C LEU A 60 -2.23 -0.16 -9.06
N SER A 61 -2.87 -1.30 -8.79
CA SER A 61 -3.73 -1.50 -7.61
C SER A 61 -3.04 -2.19 -6.43
N TRP A 62 -1.80 -2.66 -6.59
CA TRP A 62 -1.01 -3.35 -5.54
C TRP A 62 -1.77 -4.49 -4.83
N ARG A 63 -2.69 -5.15 -5.55
CA ARG A 63 -3.52 -6.22 -5.04
C ARG A 63 -2.80 -7.58 -5.01
N ARG A 64 -3.08 -8.39 -4.00
CA ARG A 64 -2.64 -9.80 -3.89
C ARG A 64 -3.84 -10.70 -3.59
N ALA A 65 -4.12 -11.67 -4.45
CA ALA A 65 -5.19 -12.64 -4.23
C ALA A 65 -4.66 -13.82 -3.41
N ILE A 66 -5.42 -14.21 -2.38
CA ILE A 66 -5.14 -15.38 -1.54
C ILE A 66 -6.14 -16.46 -1.93
N SER A 67 -5.63 -17.63 -2.30
CA SER A 67 -6.40 -18.83 -2.57
C SER A 67 -6.07 -19.93 -1.57
N ASP A 68 -6.98 -20.89 -1.39
CA ASP A 68 -6.68 -22.15 -0.70
C ASP A 68 -5.78 -23.07 -1.55
N GLY A 69 -5.39 -24.22 -0.97
CA GLY A 69 -4.63 -25.27 -1.68
C GLY A 69 -5.32 -25.90 -2.90
N SER A 70 -6.63 -25.70 -3.09
CA SER A 70 -7.37 -26.11 -4.30
C SER A 70 -7.35 -25.05 -5.41
N GLY A 71 -6.87 -23.84 -5.11
CA GLY A 71 -6.85 -22.69 -6.03
C GLY A 71 -8.06 -21.77 -5.92
N ARG A 72 -9.05 -22.08 -5.08
CA ARG A 72 -10.23 -21.23 -4.86
C ARG A 72 -9.81 -19.95 -4.14
N LYS A 73 -10.09 -18.79 -4.75
CA LYS A 73 -9.87 -17.47 -4.12
C LYS A 73 -10.72 -17.34 -2.86
N LEU A 74 -10.10 -16.88 -1.77
CA LEU A 74 -10.74 -16.65 -0.48
C LEU A 74 -10.92 -15.15 -0.21
N PHE A 75 -9.86 -14.36 -0.42
CA PHE A 75 -9.83 -12.92 -0.20
C PHE A 75 -8.71 -12.24 -1.00
N GLU A 76 -8.68 -10.91 -0.98
CA GLU A 76 -7.69 -10.08 -1.67
C GLU A 76 -7.13 -9.00 -0.72
N LEU A 77 -5.81 -8.92 -0.63
CA LEU A 77 -5.11 -7.84 0.07
C LEU A 77 -4.95 -6.67 -0.89
N ARG A 78 -5.38 -5.48 -0.47
CA ARG A 78 -5.28 -4.24 -1.24
C ARG A 78 -4.55 -3.16 -0.44
N HIS A 79 -3.57 -2.52 -1.08
CA HIS A 79 -2.94 -1.30 -0.57
C HIS A 79 -3.78 -0.09 -0.95
N MET A 80 -4.04 0.84 -0.02
CA MET A 80 -5.00 1.92 -0.23
C MET A 80 -4.43 3.25 -0.79
N GLY A 81 -3.19 3.26 -1.28
CA GLY A 81 -2.69 4.33 -2.15
C GLY A 81 -1.18 4.58 -2.10
N TYR A 82 -0.74 5.62 -2.81
CA TYR A 82 0.65 6.12 -2.79
C TYR A 82 0.94 7.08 -1.62
N ALA A 83 -0.07 7.49 -0.87
CA ALA A 83 0.11 8.35 0.30
C ALA A 83 0.81 7.60 1.43
N MET A 84 1.63 8.30 2.24
CA MET A 84 2.43 7.73 3.35
C MET A 84 1.62 7.13 4.52
N LYS A 85 0.31 6.92 4.35
CA LYS A 85 -0.54 6.12 5.22
C LYS A 85 -0.50 4.69 4.69
N ASN A 86 0.43 3.91 5.23
CA ASN A 86 0.71 2.51 4.91
C ASN A 86 -0.46 1.58 5.32
N ASP A 87 -1.64 1.83 4.77
CA ASP A 87 -2.91 1.20 5.15
C ASP A 87 -3.26 0.08 4.16
N TRP A 88 -3.46 -1.11 4.72
CA TRP A 88 -3.92 -2.29 3.99
C TRP A 88 -5.38 -2.59 4.32
N ALA A 89 -6.06 -3.16 3.35
CA ALA A 89 -7.41 -3.70 3.48
C ALA A 89 -7.42 -5.16 3.02
N VAL A 90 -8.19 -5.97 3.73
CA VAL A 90 -8.61 -7.30 3.30
C VAL A 90 -10.00 -7.15 2.73
N GLU A 91 -10.14 -7.34 1.41
CA GLU A 91 -11.40 -7.39 0.68
C GLU A 91 -11.77 -8.87 0.49
N ASP A 92 -13.01 -9.27 0.71
CA ASP A 92 -13.48 -10.64 0.40
C ASP A 92 -13.62 -10.87 -1.13
N VAL A 93 -14.25 -11.97 -1.53
CA VAL A 93 -14.50 -12.25 -2.97
C VAL A 93 -15.54 -11.32 -3.62
N GLU A 94 -16.38 -10.65 -2.85
CA GLU A 94 -17.40 -9.69 -3.31
C GLU A 94 -16.87 -8.25 -3.31
N GLY A 95 -15.75 -7.99 -2.63
CA GLY A 95 -15.12 -6.69 -2.47
C GLY A 95 -15.41 -6.00 -1.13
N THR A 96 -16.09 -6.67 -0.21
CA THR A 96 -16.43 -6.16 1.12
C THR A 96 -15.19 -6.18 2.02
N ARG A 97 -14.96 -5.10 2.79
CA ARG A 97 -13.78 -4.98 3.64
C ARG A 97 -13.97 -5.73 4.96
N ILE A 98 -13.40 -6.93 5.07
CA ILE A 98 -13.49 -7.78 6.27
C ILE A 98 -12.40 -7.48 7.31
N CYS A 99 -11.30 -6.84 6.92
CA CYS A 99 -10.26 -6.41 7.87
C CYS A 99 -9.47 -5.19 7.35
N SER A 100 -8.95 -4.39 8.27
CA SER A 100 -8.01 -3.30 8.01
C SER A 100 -6.73 -3.49 8.80
N LEU A 101 -5.59 -3.07 8.25
CA LEU A 101 -4.29 -3.17 8.89
C LEU A 101 -3.55 -1.84 8.71
N LYS A 102 -3.09 -1.25 9.82
CA LYS A 102 -2.47 0.08 9.87
C LYS A 102 -1.23 0.08 10.75
N HIS A 103 -0.31 1.01 10.52
CA HIS A 103 0.77 1.28 11.48
C HIS A 103 0.24 2.00 12.72
N VAL A 104 0.83 1.69 13.88
CA VAL A 104 0.59 2.44 15.12
C VAL A 104 1.28 3.81 15.01
N ASN A 105 0.48 4.86 14.83
CA ASN A 105 0.96 6.24 14.67
C ASN A 105 0.82 7.02 15.99
N GLY A 106 1.91 7.67 16.45
CA GLY A 106 1.88 8.59 17.60
C GLY A 106 3.26 8.80 18.25
N MET A 107 3.40 9.79 19.13
CA MET A 107 4.66 10.06 19.86
C MET A 107 5.13 8.89 20.75
N MET A 108 4.24 7.97 21.13
CA MET A 108 4.55 6.77 21.91
C MET A 108 4.95 5.56 21.05
N ALA A 109 4.89 5.65 19.71
CA ALA A 109 5.24 4.55 18.80
C ALA A 109 6.76 4.35 18.69
N GLN A 110 7.38 3.80 19.73
CA GLN A 110 8.84 3.58 19.80
C GLN A 110 9.40 2.66 18.69
N ASN A 111 8.55 1.89 18.00
CA ASN A 111 8.96 1.02 16.91
C ASN A 111 8.04 1.17 15.68
N ARG A 112 8.61 1.60 14.55
CA ARG A 112 7.90 1.75 13.27
C ARG A 112 7.33 0.44 12.70
N SER A 113 7.69 -0.71 13.26
CA SER A 113 7.20 -2.04 12.84
C SER A 113 5.99 -2.55 13.64
N ASN A 114 5.38 -1.71 14.50
CA ASN A 114 4.12 -2.01 15.18
C ASN A 114 2.95 -1.82 14.23
N LEU A 115 2.08 -2.84 14.13
CA LEU A 115 0.85 -2.79 13.34
C LEU A 115 -0.36 -3.18 14.20
N ASP A 116 -1.49 -2.57 13.93
CA ASP A 116 -2.79 -2.97 14.47
C ASP A 116 -3.67 -3.46 13.31
N ALA A 117 -4.24 -4.64 13.45
CA ALA A 117 -5.28 -5.15 12.55
C ALA A 117 -6.66 -5.01 13.23
N VAL A 118 -7.66 -4.50 12.53
CA VAL A 118 -9.05 -4.46 13.00
C VAL A 118 -9.86 -5.36 12.09
N ILE A 119 -10.53 -6.37 12.66
CA ILE A 119 -11.50 -7.19 11.93
C ILE A 119 -12.83 -6.44 11.97
N HIS A 120 -13.45 -6.26 10.81
CA HIS A 120 -14.71 -5.53 10.70
C HIS A 120 -15.90 -6.46 10.90
N GLY A 121 -16.88 -6.02 11.68
CA GLY A 121 -18.17 -6.72 11.84
C GLY A 121 -19.21 -6.27 10.81
N GLU A 122 -20.47 -6.65 11.03
CA GLU A 122 -21.60 -6.18 10.22
C GLU A 122 -21.91 -4.69 10.49
N SER A 123 -21.51 -4.17 11.65
CA SER A 123 -21.64 -2.78 12.05
C SER A 123 -20.31 -2.17 12.50
N ALA A 124 -20.10 -0.88 12.25
CA ALA A 124 -18.93 -0.15 12.75
C ALA A 124 -18.85 -0.06 14.29
N ALA A 125 -19.92 -0.44 15.00
CA ALA A 125 -19.90 -0.63 16.45
C ALA A 125 -19.11 -1.89 16.88
N ASP A 126 -19.05 -2.91 16.02
CA ASP A 126 -18.40 -4.21 16.30
C ASP A 126 -16.87 -4.13 16.16
N ASP A 127 -16.36 -3.11 15.45
CA ASP A 127 -14.93 -2.80 15.33
C ASP A 127 -14.29 -2.46 16.69
N ILE A 128 -15.10 -1.98 17.66
CA ILE A 128 -14.63 -1.50 18.97
C ILE A 128 -14.27 -2.70 19.86
N GLY A 129 -12.96 -2.93 20.02
CA GLY A 129 -12.42 -4.05 20.80
C GLY A 129 -12.02 -5.26 19.95
N ASN A 130 -12.30 -5.25 18.64
CA ASN A 130 -11.89 -6.29 17.69
C ASN A 130 -10.52 -5.99 17.05
N THR A 131 -9.59 -5.46 17.86
CA THR A 131 -8.23 -5.08 17.43
C THR A 131 -7.21 -6.12 17.84
N ILE A 132 -6.42 -6.55 16.87
CA ILE A 132 -5.30 -7.48 17.01
C ILE A 132 -4.00 -6.69 16.94
N GLU A 133 -3.21 -6.81 18.00
CA GLU A 133 -1.95 -6.13 18.19
C GLU A 133 -0.80 -6.97 17.64
N ILE A 134 -0.05 -6.43 16.67
CA ILE A 134 1.08 -7.13 16.07
C ILE A 134 2.37 -6.39 16.44
N ARG A 135 3.19 -7.03 17.28
CA ARG A 135 4.33 -6.40 17.96
C ARG A 135 5.63 -7.17 17.67
N PRO A 136 6.71 -6.53 17.20
CA PRO A 136 8.02 -7.19 17.09
C PRO A 136 8.63 -7.43 18.48
N ARG A 137 9.26 -8.59 18.72
CA ARG A 137 10.01 -8.85 19.97
C ARG A 137 11.41 -8.19 19.95
N ASP A 138 11.98 -8.00 18.77
CA ASP A 138 13.36 -7.54 18.57
C ASP A 138 13.45 -6.28 17.67
N ARG A 139 14.61 -5.61 17.68
CA ARG A 139 14.87 -4.41 16.85
C ARG A 139 14.88 -4.72 15.35
N GLY A 140 15.22 -5.95 14.94
CA GLY A 140 15.15 -6.39 13.55
C GLY A 140 13.73 -6.75 13.11
N ALA A 141 12.79 -6.97 14.04
CA ALA A 141 11.51 -7.65 13.81
C ALA A 141 11.65 -9.04 13.15
N LEU A 142 12.76 -9.74 13.44
CA LEU A 142 12.97 -11.13 13.06
C LEU A 142 12.03 -12.07 13.85
N SER A 143 11.54 -11.64 15.01
CA SER A 143 10.46 -12.26 15.77
C SER A 143 9.31 -11.28 15.97
N THR A 144 8.08 -11.75 15.79
CA THR A 144 6.83 -11.00 15.95
C THR A 144 5.84 -11.81 16.78
N VAL A 145 5.09 -11.13 17.63
CA VAL A 145 3.93 -11.65 18.34
C VAL A 145 2.67 -11.07 17.74
N VAL A 146 1.65 -11.90 17.57
CA VAL A 146 0.27 -11.51 17.31
C VAL A 146 -0.51 -11.68 18.61
N GLN A 147 -1.19 -10.65 19.07
CA GLN A 147 -1.92 -10.63 20.33
C GLN A 147 -3.34 -10.09 20.15
N TYR A 148 -4.27 -10.56 20.97
CA TYR A 148 -5.65 -10.05 21.02
C TYR A 148 -6.06 -9.90 22.47
N GLN A 149 -6.45 -8.68 22.88
CA GLN A 149 -6.84 -8.37 24.26
C GLN A 149 -5.81 -8.85 25.32
N GLY A 150 -4.51 -8.79 24.98
CA GLY A 150 -3.40 -9.25 25.82
C GLY A 150 -3.07 -10.75 25.75
N ILE A 151 -3.88 -11.56 25.05
CA ILE A 151 -3.64 -13.00 24.83
C ILE A 151 -2.76 -13.17 23.59
N GLU A 152 -1.66 -13.94 23.69
CA GLU A 152 -0.85 -14.32 22.53
C GLU A 152 -1.61 -15.31 21.64
N LEU A 153 -1.79 -14.96 20.36
CA LEU A 153 -2.43 -15.81 19.34
C LEU A 153 -1.40 -16.60 18.53
N ALA A 154 -0.27 -15.98 18.23
CA ALA A 154 0.82 -16.63 17.50
C ALA A 154 2.17 -15.91 17.72
N THR A 155 3.25 -16.68 17.55
CA THR A 155 4.60 -16.15 17.37
C THR A 155 5.13 -16.50 15.99
N ILE A 156 5.70 -15.51 15.31
CA ILE A 156 6.20 -15.58 13.95
C ILE A 156 7.70 -15.26 13.96
N MET A 157 8.51 -16.09 13.29
CA MET A 157 9.96 -15.93 13.23
C MET A 157 10.47 -16.04 11.79
N ASN A 158 11.42 -15.19 11.40
CA ASN A 158 12.24 -15.41 10.22
C ASN A 158 13.22 -16.54 10.51
N THR A 159 13.21 -17.59 9.69
CA THR A 159 14.18 -18.69 9.78
C THR A 159 15.23 -18.62 8.69
N GLU A 160 14.90 -18.07 7.52
CA GLU A 160 15.83 -17.86 6.43
C GLU A 160 15.65 -16.48 5.79
N ALA A 161 16.77 -15.83 5.47
CA ALA A 161 16.83 -14.53 4.84
C ALA A 161 17.93 -14.50 3.76
N ASN A 162 17.57 -14.92 2.56
CA ASN A 162 18.43 -14.95 1.39
C ASN A 162 18.27 -13.63 0.63
N ASP A 163 19.08 -12.60 0.93
CA ASP A 163 19.06 -11.32 0.18
C ASP A 163 20.11 -11.36 -0.95
N VAL A 164 19.90 -12.26 -1.91
CA VAL A 164 20.75 -12.45 -3.10
C VAL A 164 20.02 -11.96 -4.34
N THR A 165 20.68 -11.16 -5.18
CA THR A 165 20.13 -10.73 -6.46
C THR A 165 20.02 -11.94 -7.42
N SER A 166 18.83 -12.17 -7.99
CA SER A 166 18.48 -13.29 -8.90
C SER A 166 18.13 -14.66 -8.29
N LEU A 167 17.35 -14.71 -7.20
CA LEU A 167 16.87 -15.96 -6.57
C LEU A 167 15.88 -16.79 -7.41
N GLU A 168 14.93 -16.14 -8.11
CA GLU A 168 13.89 -16.82 -8.91
C GLU A 168 14.48 -17.80 -9.94
N LYS A 169 15.69 -17.53 -10.45
CA LYS A 169 16.40 -18.40 -11.42
C LYS A 169 17.10 -19.61 -10.78
N LYS A 170 17.17 -19.69 -9.46
CA LYS A 170 17.84 -20.77 -8.70
C LYS A 170 16.87 -21.66 -7.91
N GLY A 171 15.57 -21.35 -7.93
CA GLY A 171 14.56 -22.12 -7.17
C GLY A 171 14.74 -22.03 -5.65
N LEU A 172 15.29 -20.92 -5.15
CA LEU A 172 15.51 -20.67 -3.73
C LEU A 172 14.57 -19.58 -3.22
N ASP A 173 13.95 -19.82 -2.07
CA ASP A 173 13.16 -18.82 -1.36
C ASP A 173 13.98 -17.60 -0.96
N ARG A 174 13.40 -16.41 -1.08
CA ARG A 174 14.01 -15.17 -0.62
C ARG A 174 13.96 -15.05 0.90
N THR A 175 12.81 -15.36 1.50
CA THR A 175 12.69 -15.44 2.96
C THR A 175 11.73 -16.54 3.35
N VAL A 176 12.12 -17.34 4.34
CA VAL A 176 11.27 -18.34 4.97
C VAL A 176 10.90 -17.87 6.37
N TRP A 177 9.61 -17.93 6.70
CA TRP A 177 9.09 -17.55 8.02
C TRP A 177 8.28 -18.69 8.61
N LYS A 178 8.53 -19.03 9.87
CA LYS A 178 7.70 -19.99 10.62
C LYS A 178 6.78 -19.26 11.57
N ALA A 179 5.51 -19.62 11.58
CA ALA A 179 4.53 -19.15 12.56
C ALA A 179 4.00 -20.31 13.39
N ARG A 180 4.12 -20.18 14.71
CA ARG A 180 3.52 -21.05 15.72
C ARG A 180 2.21 -20.39 16.15
N ILE A 181 1.09 -21.06 15.88
CA ILE A 181 -0.28 -20.59 16.07
C ILE A 181 -0.93 -21.39 17.20
N ASN A 182 -1.43 -20.69 18.21
CA ASN A 182 -1.99 -21.32 19.41
C ASN A 182 -3.35 -22.00 19.14
N THR A 183 -3.76 -22.90 20.03
CA THR A 183 -5.02 -23.65 19.97
C THR A 183 -6.25 -22.72 19.87
N GLY A 184 -7.21 -23.05 19.01
CA GLY A 184 -8.47 -22.31 18.82
C GLY A 184 -8.37 -21.08 17.93
N VAL A 185 -7.19 -20.78 17.36
CA VAL A 185 -6.92 -19.58 16.58
C VAL A 185 -7.14 -19.82 15.08
N ASP A 186 -7.66 -18.81 14.38
CA ASP A 186 -7.82 -18.79 12.92
C ASP A 186 -6.47 -18.61 12.20
N ILE A 187 -6.13 -19.54 11.31
CA ILE A 187 -4.89 -19.48 10.51
C ILE A 187 -4.96 -18.40 9.43
N SER A 188 -6.12 -18.14 8.84
CA SER A 188 -6.30 -17.16 7.75
C SER A 188 -5.92 -15.74 8.19
N LEU A 189 -6.15 -15.44 9.47
CA LEU A 189 -5.80 -14.19 10.13
C LEU A 189 -4.28 -13.90 10.08
N HIS A 190 -3.45 -14.94 10.21
CA HIS A 190 -2.01 -14.82 10.37
C HIS A 190 -1.29 -14.49 9.05
N ILE A 191 -1.91 -14.82 7.92
CA ILE A 191 -1.36 -14.60 6.57
C ILE A 191 -1.50 -13.13 6.16
N ASN A 192 -2.66 -12.51 6.45
CA ASN A 192 -2.84 -11.06 6.32
C ASN A 192 -1.76 -10.31 7.12
N ASN A 193 -1.62 -10.65 8.40
CA ASN A 193 -0.71 -9.99 9.34
C ASN A 193 0.76 -10.08 8.91
N ASN A 194 1.17 -11.22 8.36
CA ASN A 194 2.49 -11.41 7.76
C ASN A 194 2.70 -10.57 6.49
N MET A 195 1.79 -10.69 5.53
CA MET A 195 1.94 -10.05 4.22
C MET A 195 1.90 -8.52 4.29
N GLY A 196 1.13 -7.96 5.24
CA GLY A 196 1.16 -6.54 5.55
C GLY A 196 2.52 -6.07 6.07
N LYS A 197 3.16 -6.81 7.00
CA LYS A 197 4.54 -6.50 7.43
C LYS A 197 5.54 -6.56 6.28
N PHE A 198 5.41 -7.56 5.42
CA PHE A 198 6.38 -7.81 4.34
C PHE A 198 6.30 -6.80 3.20
N SER A 199 5.11 -6.29 2.90
CA SER A 199 4.96 -5.25 1.88
C SER A 199 5.46 -3.86 2.29
N LEU A 200 5.67 -3.64 3.60
CA LEU A 200 5.95 -2.33 4.20
C LEU A 200 7.43 -2.15 4.59
N ARG A 201 8.32 -3.04 4.12
CA ARG A 201 9.77 -2.92 4.27
C ARG A 201 10.51 -2.92 2.92
N PRO A 202 11.01 -1.76 2.46
CA PRO A 202 12.20 -1.73 1.61
C PRO A 202 13.36 -2.42 2.34
N SER A 203 14.20 -3.17 1.62
CA SER A 203 15.35 -3.88 2.21
C SER A 203 16.25 -2.93 3.00
N MET A 204 16.52 -3.29 4.25
CA MET A 204 17.61 -2.76 5.07
C MET A 204 18.31 -3.97 5.70
N GLY A 205 19.47 -4.33 5.16
CA GLY A 205 20.19 -5.53 5.55
C GLY A 205 20.71 -5.48 6.99
N SER A 206 20.73 -6.63 7.66
CA SER A 206 21.43 -6.83 8.92
C SER A 206 21.86 -8.29 9.02
N ARG A 207 23.19 -8.52 8.95
CA ARG A 207 23.80 -9.85 9.10
C ARG A 207 23.66 -10.36 10.54
N PRO A 208 23.28 -11.62 10.75
CA PRO A 208 23.67 -12.37 11.95
C PRO A 208 25.18 -12.67 11.91
N SER A 209 25.83 -12.59 13.07
CA SER A 209 27.24 -12.94 13.27
C SER A 209 27.46 -14.45 13.39
N SER A 210 28.70 -14.88 13.10
CA SER A 210 29.21 -16.26 13.18
C SER A 210 28.76 -17.06 14.41
N GLY A 211 28.21 -18.27 14.17
CA GLY A 211 28.11 -19.34 15.16
C GLY A 211 29.18 -20.40 14.91
N VAL A 212 30.09 -20.58 15.87
CA VAL A 212 31.14 -21.61 15.84
C VAL A 212 30.53 -22.95 16.25
N PHE A 213 30.78 -24.01 15.46
CA PHE A 213 30.55 -25.40 15.89
C PHE A 213 31.89 -26.08 16.16
N GLU A 214 32.05 -26.64 17.36
CA GLU A 214 33.25 -27.37 17.77
C GLU A 214 32.87 -28.63 18.58
N LYS A 215 33.71 -29.66 18.47
CA LYS A 215 33.83 -30.87 19.33
C LYS A 215 32.82 -32.04 19.23
N SER A 216 33.34 -33.15 18.68
CA SER A 216 33.55 -34.42 19.40
C SER A 216 34.68 -35.18 18.68
N SER A 217 35.85 -35.57 19.22
CA SER A 217 36.27 -36.14 20.52
C SER A 217 36.10 -37.67 20.72
N ARG A 218 36.95 -38.45 20.00
CA ARG A 218 37.74 -39.62 20.50
C ARG A 218 36.98 -40.87 21.02
N PRO A 219 37.61 -42.05 21.31
CA PRO A 219 39.06 -42.29 21.57
C PRO A 219 39.71 -43.60 21.02
N SER A 220 41.04 -43.74 21.27
CA SER A 220 41.78 -44.97 21.73
C SER A 220 41.81 -46.25 20.87
N SER A 221 42.86 -47.09 20.80
CA SER A 221 44.24 -47.14 21.35
C SER A 221 45.04 -48.23 20.63
N GLY A 222 46.39 -48.20 20.71
CA GLY A 222 47.21 -49.36 20.35
C GLY A 222 48.72 -49.12 20.55
N VAL A 223 49.27 -49.57 21.69
CA VAL A 223 50.71 -49.55 21.99
C VAL A 223 51.10 -50.93 22.53
N PHE A 224 52.20 -51.49 22.05
CA PHE A 224 52.89 -52.61 22.71
C PHE A 224 54.41 -52.49 22.55
N SER A 225 55.14 -53.07 23.51
CA SER A 225 56.61 -53.09 23.59
C SER A 225 57.07 -54.35 24.33
N SER A 226 58.35 -54.71 24.17
CA SER A 226 59.05 -55.86 24.80
C SER A 226 58.57 -57.25 24.32
N SER A 227 59.33 -58.36 24.45
CA SER A 227 60.79 -58.64 24.45
C SER A 227 60.98 -60.17 24.44
N SER A 228 62.17 -60.71 24.10
CA SER A 228 62.84 -61.85 24.79
C SER A 228 63.84 -62.67 23.94
N ARG A 229 64.91 -63.12 24.61
CA ARG A 229 65.84 -64.26 24.30
C ARG A 229 65.14 -65.62 24.61
N PRO A 230 65.70 -66.85 24.36
CA PRO A 230 67.09 -67.34 24.48
C PRO A 230 67.55 -68.09 23.19
N SER A 231 68.43 -69.13 23.10
CA SER A 231 69.10 -70.04 24.06
C SER A 231 70.46 -70.60 23.53
N SER A 232 71.00 -71.62 24.19
CA SER A 232 72.34 -72.25 23.98
C SER A 232 72.31 -73.79 23.96
N GLY A 233 73.33 -74.43 23.39
CA GLY A 233 73.73 -75.85 23.53
C GLY A 233 75.02 -76.07 22.71
N VAL A 234 76.19 -76.50 23.22
CA VAL A 234 76.65 -77.60 24.12
C VAL A 234 77.07 -78.87 23.34
N PHE A 235 78.23 -79.40 23.75
CA PHE A 235 79.14 -80.40 23.17
C PHE A 235 78.56 -81.78 22.84
N ASP A 236 79.33 -82.58 22.06
CA ASP A 236 79.74 -83.91 22.54
C ASP A 236 81.06 -84.43 21.92
N ILE A 237 81.70 -85.40 22.60
CA ILE A 237 82.99 -86.04 22.28
C ILE A 237 82.85 -87.57 22.28
N ALA A 238 83.41 -88.26 21.28
CA ALA A 238 83.62 -89.71 21.25
C ALA A 238 84.58 -90.08 20.09
N GLU A 239 85.38 -91.16 20.07
CA GLU A 239 85.99 -92.03 21.10
C GLU A 239 87.13 -92.82 20.41
N ILE A 240 88.09 -93.38 21.15
CA ILE A 240 89.15 -94.27 20.60
C ILE A 240 89.07 -95.64 21.29
N PRO A 241 88.92 -96.76 20.56
CA PRO A 241 89.06 -98.10 21.12
C PRO A 241 90.53 -98.53 21.24
N ARG A 242 90.83 -99.35 22.25
CA ARG A 242 92.16 -99.95 22.51
C ARG A 242 92.14 -101.46 22.31
N SER A 243 93.35 -102.00 22.06
CA SER A 243 93.90 -103.29 22.50
C SER A 243 93.19 -104.60 22.15
N ASP A 244 94.00 -105.53 21.63
CA ASP A 244 93.93 -106.95 21.99
C ASP A 244 95.34 -107.45 22.35
N ALA A 245 95.43 -108.34 23.35
CA ALA A 245 96.69 -108.91 23.83
C ALA A 245 96.50 -110.37 24.27
N SER A 246 97.29 -111.28 23.69
CA SER A 246 97.31 -112.73 23.94
C SER A 246 98.55 -113.30 23.23
N GLU A 247 99.39 -114.19 23.74
CA GLU A 247 99.43 -114.93 25.02
C GLU A 247 100.91 -115.03 25.44
N ALA A 248 101.25 -114.83 26.72
CA ALA A 248 102.62 -115.01 27.21
C ALA A 248 102.77 -116.38 27.91
N SER A 249 103.51 -117.30 27.30
CA SER A 249 103.85 -118.58 27.92
C SER A 249 104.92 -118.38 29.00
N SER A 250 104.89 -119.18 30.07
CA SER A 250 105.56 -118.90 31.35
C SER A 250 107.09 -119.04 31.38
N ARG A 251 107.78 -118.65 30.30
CA ARG A 251 109.23 -118.38 30.25
C ARG A 251 109.56 -116.89 30.01
N GLU A 252 108.65 -116.10 29.46
CA GLU A 252 108.90 -114.69 29.09
C GLU A 252 108.80 -113.70 30.28
N LEU A 253 108.25 -114.16 31.41
CA LEU A 253 108.02 -113.33 32.61
C LEU A 253 109.31 -112.90 33.33
N ALA A 254 110.46 -113.51 33.02
CA ALA A 254 111.76 -113.11 33.55
C ALA A 254 112.41 -112.01 32.69
N ASP A 255 112.37 -112.15 31.36
CA ASP A 255 112.92 -111.15 30.42
C ASP A 255 112.07 -109.86 30.47
N LEU A 256 110.74 -109.97 30.55
CA LEU A 256 109.85 -108.81 30.69
C LEU A 256 110.14 -107.99 31.96
N ALA A 257 110.57 -108.64 33.05
CA ALA A 257 110.95 -107.96 34.29
C ALA A 257 112.30 -107.22 34.16
N GLN A 258 113.18 -107.67 33.27
CA GLN A 258 114.46 -107.03 32.98
C GLN A 258 114.27 -105.84 32.03
N ASP A 259 113.42 -105.97 31.01
CA ASP A 259 113.02 -104.88 30.12
C ASP A 259 112.24 -103.78 30.86
N LEU A 260 111.31 -104.14 31.76
CA LEU A 260 110.61 -103.18 32.62
C LEU A 260 111.56 -102.35 33.49
N LYS A 261 112.71 -102.92 33.90
CA LYS A 261 113.73 -102.17 34.64
C LYS A 261 114.52 -101.22 33.74
N ALA A 262 114.94 -101.67 32.56
CA ALA A 262 115.59 -100.80 31.57
C ALA A 262 114.70 -99.61 31.16
N LEU A 263 113.39 -99.85 31.01
CA LEU A 263 112.41 -98.81 30.67
C LEU A 263 112.18 -97.82 31.82
N ALA A 264 112.24 -98.27 33.07
CA ALA A 264 112.15 -97.41 34.26
C ALA A 264 113.38 -96.49 34.37
N ASP A 265 114.59 -97.03 34.22
CA ASP A 265 115.84 -96.24 34.27
C ASP A 265 115.89 -95.21 33.13
N GLN A 266 115.38 -95.54 31.94
CA GLN A 266 115.25 -94.59 30.81
C GLN A 266 114.21 -93.49 31.08
N ALA A 267 113.09 -93.81 31.74
CA ALA A 267 112.06 -92.84 32.12
C ALA A 267 112.57 -91.84 33.19
N GLU A 268 113.38 -92.30 34.15
CA GLU A 268 113.99 -91.44 35.17
C GLU A 268 114.98 -90.43 34.53
N GLN A 269 115.78 -90.87 33.54
CA GLN A 269 116.64 -89.95 32.77
C GLN A 269 115.85 -88.90 31.97
N HIS A 270 114.77 -89.28 31.29
CA HIS A 270 113.91 -88.34 30.57
C HIS A 270 113.25 -87.32 31.51
N LYS A 271 112.83 -87.75 32.70
CA LYS A 271 112.28 -86.87 33.74
C LYS A 271 113.31 -85.85 34.23
N GLN A 272 114.56 -86.28 34.47
CA GLN A 272 115.62 -85.37 34.91
C GLN A 272 115.97 -84.32 33.83
N HIS A 273 116.10 -84.75 32.56
CA HIS A 273 116.36 -83.83 31.44
C HIS A 273 115.23 -82.80 31.25
N ASN A 274 113.97 -83.22 31.42
CA ASN A 274 112.83 -82.31 31.37
C ASN A 274 112.81 -81.33 32.56
N LEU A 275 113.24 -81.75 33.74
CA LEU A 275 113.33 -80.88 34.92
C LEU A 275 114.37 -79.77 34.73
N ASP A 276 115.55 -80.12 34.21
CA ASP A 276 116.62 -79.16 33.93
C ASP A 276 116.19 -78.12 32.88
N ASN A 277 115.50 -78.55 31.81
CA ASN A 277 114.89 -77.64 30.82
C ASN A 277 113.87 -76.67 31.46
N PHE A 278 113.03 -77.15 32.39
CA PHE A 278 112.06 -76.30 33.10
C PHE A 278 112.73 -75.25 33.98
N VAL A 279 113.79 -75.61 34.72
CA VAL A 279 114.58 -74.66 35.53
C VAL A 279 115.25 -73.62 34.64
N GLN A 280 115.78 -74.03 33.48
CA GLN A 280 116.40 -73.11 32.53
C GLN A 280 115.37 -72.12 31.95
N ILE A 281 114.16 -72.54 31.61
CA ILE A 281 113.07 -71.65 31.17
C ILE A 281 112.68 -70.66 32.27
N LEU A 282 112.51 -71.13 33.52
CA LEU A 282 112.18 -70.26 34.66
C LEU A 282 113.26 -69.21 34.94
N SER A 283 114.54 -69.54 34.75
CA SER A 283 115.64 -68.58 34.91
C SER A 283 115.58 -67.43 33.89
N HIS A 284 115.22 -67.72 32.63
CA HIS A 284 115.03 -66.69 31.60
C HIS A 284 113.79 -65.84 31.86
N LEU A 285 112.70 -66.43 32.37
CA LEU A 285 111.47 -65.70 32.70
C LEU A 285 111.65 -64.75 33.89
N ASN A 286 112.46 -65.10 34.89
CA ASN A 286 112.74 -64.22 36.04
C ASN A 286 113.51 -62.94 35.68
N GLY A 287 114.20 -62.89 34.53
CA GLY A 287 114.89 -61.69 34.04
C GLY A 287 113.99 -60.68 33.32
N LEU A 288 112.80 -61.10 32.85
CA LEU A 288 111.90 -60.25 32.05
C LEU A 288 111.48 -58.93 32.75
N PRO A 289 111.08 -58.91 34.04
CA PRO A 289 110.63 -57.68 34.68
C PRO A 289 111.69 -56.57 34.69
N ALA A 290 112.95 -56.92 34.98
CA ALA A 290 114.06 -55.97 34.99
C ALA A 290 114.42 -55.47 33.57
N MET A 291 114.28 -56.33 32.55
CA MET A 291 114.45 -55.90 31.15
C MET A 291 113.33 -54.96 30.70
N LEU A 292 112.08 -55.21 31.11
CA LEU A 292 110.94 -54.32 30.85
C LEU A 292 111.10 -52.96 31.55
N GLU A 293 111.59 -52.94 32.79
CA GLU A 293 111.87 -51.71 33.52
C GLU A 293 112.99 -50.90 32.85
N HIS A 294 114.07 -51.55 32.40
CA HIS A 294 115.14 -50.89 31.65
C HIS A 294 114.67 -50.36 30.28
N LEU A 295 113.87 -51.14 29.54
CA LEU A 295 113.24 -50.69 28.30
C LEU A 295 112.37 -49.44 28.51
N GLY A 296 111.64 -49.36 29.64
CA GLY A 296 110.86 -48.18 30.03
C GLY A 296 111.69 -46.94 30.39
N GLN A 297 113.00 -47.10 30.65
CA GLN A 297 113.93 -46.01 30.99
C GLN A 297 114.79 -45.55 29.80
N ILE A 298 114.71 -46.22 28.64
CA ILE A 298 115.41 -45.78 27.42
C ILE A 298 114.86 -44.40 26.99
N PRO A 299 115.71 -43.38 26.78
CA PRO A 299 115.25 -42.01 26.47
C PRO A 299 114.27 -41.92 25.29
N ASP A 300 114.48 -42.71 24.24
CA ASP A 300 113.59 -42.76 23.07
C ASP A 300 112.20 -43.34 23.41
N VAL A 301 112.13 -44.33 24.30
CA VAL A 301 110.88 -44.94 24.76
C VAL A 301 110.12 -43.98 25.68
N VAL A 302 110.84 -43.24 26.54
CA VAL A 302 110.25 -42.18 27.37
C VAL A 302 109.70 -41.03 26.51
N SER A 303 110.48 -40.59 25.51
CA SER A 303 110.07 -39.56 24.55
C SER A 303 108.84 -39.99 23.73
N LEU A 304 108.81 -41.25 23.28
CA LEU A 304 107.67 -41.83 22.57
C LEU A 304 106.42 -41.90 23.46
N ASN A 305 106.54 -42.35 24.72
CA ASN A 305 105.42 -42.38 25.66
C ASN A 305 104.89 -40.97 25.98
N GLN A 306 105.75 -39.97 26.12
CA GLN A 306 105.33 -38.57 26.26
C GLN A 306 104.59 -38.06 25.02
N THR A 307 105.08 -38.40 23.82
CA THR A 307 104.45 -38.06 22.54
C THR A 307 103.08 -38.73 22.40
N ILE A 308 102.96 -40.03 22.73
CA ILE A 308 101.69 -40.77 22.72
C ILE A 308 100.69 -40.15 23.72
N GLY A 309 101.14 -39.78 24.91
CA GLY A 309 100.32 -39.11 25.92
C GLY A 309 99.79 -37.75 25.43
N GLN A 310 100.64 -36.93 24.80
CA GLN A 310 100.24 -35.67 24.19
C GLN A 310 99.25 -35.87 23.04
N GLN A 311 99.49 -36.86 22.17
CA GLN A 311 98.58 -37.19 21.06
C GLN A 311 97.24 -37.71 21.55
N SER A 312 97.21 -38.53 22.60
CA SER A 312 95.97 -39.01 23.22
C SER A 312 95.17 -37.85 23.83
N GLN A 313 95.84 -36.88 24.46
CA GLN A 313 95.18 -35.68 24.97
C GLN A 313 94.64 -34.78 23.84
N GLN A 314 95.35 -34.67 22.71
CA GLN A 314 94.89 -33.96 21.52
C GLN A 314 93.69 -34.65 20.86
N ILE A 315 93.69 -35.99 20.78
CA ILE A 315 92.55 -36.78 20.28
C ILE A 315 91.33 -36.55 21.17
N ALA A 316 91.48 -36.59 22.49
CA ALA A 316 90.38 -36.33 23.43
C ALA A 316 89.80 -34.90 23.30
N ASP A 317 90.64 -33.87 23.07
CA ASP A 317 90.16 -32.50 22.78
C ASP A 317 89.40 -32.44 21.45
N LEU A 318 89.92 -33.08 20.40
CA LEU A 318 89.27 -33.12 19.09
C LEU A 318 87.93 -33.88 19.13
N GLU A 319 87.84 -34.99 19.86
CA GLU A 319 86.59 -35.73 20.09
C GLU A 319 85.57 -34.90 20.87
N ALA A 320 85.99 -34.21 21.94
CA ALA A 320 85.11 -33.31 22.69
C ALA A 320 84.59 -32.15 21.83
N ARG A 321 85.44 -31.57 20.98
CA ARG A 321 85.08 -30.50 20.04
C ARG A 321 84.18 -31.00 18.91
N LEU A 322 84.38 -32.23 18.43
CA LEU A 322 83.51 -32.87 17.45
C LEU A 322 82.11 -33.08 18.05
N ALA A 323 82.02 -33.67 19.24
CA ALA A 323 80.75 -33.87 19.94
C ALA A 323 80.00 -32.55 20.20
N ALA A 324 80.71 -31.48 20.57
CA ALA A 324 80.13 -30.14 20.70
C ALA A 324 79.62 -29.58 19.36
N SER A 325 80.36 -29.80 18.27
CA SER A 325 79.96 -29.39 16.90
C SER A 325 78.74 -30.19 16.40
N GLU A 326 78.67 -31.48 16.69
CA GLU A 326 77.51 -32.33 16.35
C GLU A 326 76.27 -31.91 17.13
N ALA A 327 76.42 -31.57 18.41
CA ALA A 327 75.34 -31.02 19.23
C ALA A 327 74.82 -29.68 18.69
N ALA A 328 75.72 -28.76 18.34
CA ALA A 328 75.36 -27.46 17.76
C ALA A 328 74.67 -27.61 16.40
N HIS A 329 75.17 -28.47 15.51
CA HIS A 329 74.55 -28.73 14.21
C HIS A 329 73.16 -29.40 14.37
N LYS A 330 72.97 -30.23 15.40
CA LYS A 330 71.66 -30.82 15.71
C LYS A 330 70.66 -29.76 16.21
N GLU A 331 71.12 -28.80 17.02
CA GLU A 331 70.31 -27.65 17.45
C GLU A 331 69.92 -26.76 16.25
N GLU A 332 70.89 -26.39 15.40
CA GLU A 332 70.67 -25.63 14.16
C GLU A 332 69.68 -26.34 13.21
N ALA A 333 69.80 -27.66 13.04
CA ALA A 333 68.84 -28.45 12.28
C ALA A 333 67.41 -28.35 12.84
N THR A 334 67.23 -28.36 14.17
CA THR A 334 65.90 -28.17 14.79
C THR A 334 65.36 -26.74 14.67
N ALA A 335 66.23 -25.73 14.68
CA ALA A 335 65.86 -24.35 14.37
C ALA A 335 65.44 -24.19 12.91
N HIS A 336 66.13 -24.84 11.97
CA HIS A 336 65.76 -24.88 10.56
C HIS A 336 64.42 -25.58 10.29
N THR A 337 64.08 -26.67 11.01
CA THR A 337 62.74 -27.26 10.89
C THR A 337 61.67 -26.31 11.41
N THR A 338 61.91 -25.65 12.55
CA THR A 338 60.93 -24.72 13.16
C THR A 338 60.66 -23.51 12.25
N THR A 339 61.71 -22.86 11.75
CA THR A 339 61.59 -21.71 10.84
C THR A 339 60.97 -22.09 9.49
N LYS A 340 61.16 -23.33 9.01
CA LYS A 340 60.47 -23.85 7.81
C LYS A 340 58.96 -24.00 8.03
N ASP A 341 58.54 -24.45 9.21
CA ASP A 341 57.12 -24.59 9.56
C ASP A 341 56.46 -23.21 9.72
N GLU A 342 57.13 -22.26 10.37
CA GLU A 342 56.71 -20.84 10.44
C GLU A 342 56.57 -20.20 9.05
N LEU A 343 57.55 -20.41 8.16
CA LEU A 343 57.51 -19.92 6.80
C LEU A 343 56.36 -20.53 5.99
N SER A 344 56.07 -21.82 6.21
CA SER A 344 54.94 -22.52 5.60
C SER A 344 53.59 -21.95 6.09
N HIS A 345 53.47 -21.64 7.38
CA HIS A 345 52.30 -20.98 7.95
C HIS A 345 52.11 -19.54 7.43
N CYS A 346 53.19 -18.76 7.39
CA CYS A 346 53.18 -17.41 6.82
C CYS A 346 52.76 -17.41 5.34
N LYS A 347 53.22 -18.38 4.55
CA LYS A 347 52.83 -18.54 3.15
C LYS A 347 51.31 -18.76 3.01
N ALA A 348 50.75 -19.71 3.75
CA ALA A 348 49.30 -19.98 3.74
C ALA A 348 48.47 -18.75 4.17
N ASN A 349 48.96 -17.96 5.12
CA ASN A 349 48.33 -16.71 5.55
C ASN A 349 48.39 -15.60 4.48
N VAL A 350 49.43 -15.57 3.63
CA VAL A 350 49.50 -14.66 2.47
C VAL A 350 48.50 -15.09 1.41
N GLU A 351 48.46 -16.38 1.05
CA GLU A 351 47.52 -16.93 0.06
C GLU A 351 46.06 -16.64 0.45
N ALA A 352 45.68 -16.88 1.71
CA ALA A 352 44.34 -16.56 2.23
C ALA A 352 44.02 -15.04 2.23
N LYS A 353 45.03 -14.17 2.37
CA LYS A 353 44.85 -12.71 2.23
C LYS A 353 44.66 -12.30 0.78
N ASP A 354 45.38 -12.91 -0.15
CA ASP A 354 45.25 -12.64 -1.57
C ASP A 354 43.86 -13.07 -2.09
N GLU A 355 43.35 -14.23 -1.68
CA GLU A 355 41.96 -14.65 -1.94
C GLU A 355 40.94 -13.62 -1.43
N ARG A 356 41.13 -13.13 -0.19
CA ARG A 356 40.28 -12.08 0.39
C ARG A 356 40.38 -10.77 -0.38
N ILE A 357 41.56 -10.38 -0.86
CA ILE A 357 41.78 -9.20 -1.70
C ILE A 357 41.06 -9.36 -3.05
N HIS A 358 41.13 -10.54 -3.67
CA HIS A 358 40.40 -10.83 -4.91
C HIS A 358 38.88 -10.76 -4.72
N HIS A 359 38.35 -11.33 -3.62
CA HIS A 359 36.92 -11.21 -3.29
C HIS A 359 36.49 -9.76 -3.07
N LEU A 360 37.28 -8.97 -2.31
CA LEU A 360 36.99 -7.55 -2.07
C LEU A 360 37.05 -6.71 -3.36
N LYS A 361 37.99 -6.99 -4.28
CA LYS A 361 38.04 -6.36 -5.61
C LYS A 361 36.77 -6.67 -6.41
N SER A 362 36.29 -7.92 -6.41
CA SER A 362 35.05 -8.29 -7.11
C SER A 362 33.83 -7.58 -6.52
N LEU A 363 33.71 -7.48 -5.19
CA LEU A 363 32.64 -6.72 -4.55
C LEU A 363 32.69 -5.23 -4.91
N LEU A 364 33.89 -4.63 -4.96
CA LEU A 364 34.06 -3.24 -5.33
C LEU A 364 33.59 -2.95 -6.77
N THR A 365 33.91 -3.84 -7.72
CA THR A 365 33.43 -3.72 -9.11
C THR A 365 31.90 -3.79 -9.20
N ASN A 366 31.27 -4.68 -8.42
CA ASN A 366 29.80 -4.77 -8.39
C ASN A 366 29.17 -3.49 -7.82
N ILE A 367 29.72 -2.95 -6.72
CA ILE A 367 29.26 -1.69 -6.12
C ILE A 367 29.43 -0.51 -7.08
N ASP A 368 30.53 -0.45 -7.84
CA ASP A 368 30.73 0.59 -8.87
C ASP A 368 29.69 0.50 -10.00
N GLN A 369 29.26 -0.71 -10.37
CA GLN A 369 28.16 -0.89 -11.33
C GLN A 369 26.80 -0.50 -10.72
N ASP A 370 26.47 -0.96 -9.51
CA ASP A 370 25.23 -0.59 -8.81
C ASP A 370 25.11 0.95 -8.65
N VAL A 371 26.23 1.64 -8.40
CA VAL A 371 26.28 3.11 -8.31
C VAL A 371 26.07 3.80 -9.66
N LYS A 372 26.54 3.22 -10.78
CA LYS A 372 26.25 3.75 -12.13
C LYS A 372 24.77 3.58 -12.48
N ASP A 373 24.22 2.39 -12.23
CA ASP A 373 22.82 2.09 -12.51
C ASP A 373 21.88 2.98 -11.67
N ALA A 374 22.23 3.21 -10.40
CA ALA A 374 21.51 4.14 -9.52
C ALA A 374 21.57 5.60 -10.00
N ARG A 375 22.70 6.05 -10.57
CA ARG A 375 22.83 7.41 -11.15
C ARG A 375 21.95 7.58 -12.39
N LEU A 376 21.92 6.61 -13.29
CA LEU A 376 21.06 6.62 -14.49
C LEU A 376 19.56 6.61 -14.11
N ALA A 377 19.20 5.84 -13.07
CA ALA A 377 17.84 5.84 -12.53
C ALA A 377 17.46 7.21 -11.92
N LEU A 378 18.40 7.89 -11.23
CA LEU A 378 18.18 9.22 -10.69
C LEU A 378 18.00 10.28 -11.79
N GLU A 379 18.86 10.27 -12.81
CA GLU A 379 18.76 11.17 -13.98
C GLU A 379 17.41 11.02 -14.71
N THR A 380 16.92 9.78 -14.84
CA THR A 380 15.56 9.50 -15.38
C THR A 380 14.47 10.14 -14.51
N LYS A 381 14.61 10.10 -13.17
CA LYS A 381 13.63 10.70 -12.25
C LYS A 381 13.69 12.22 -12.23
N ASP A 382 14.87 12.82 -12.39
CA ASP A 382 14.99 14.27 -12.52
C ASP A 382 14.33 14.79 -13.81
N LEU A 383 14.42 14.02 -14.92
CA LEU A 383 13.66 14.31 -16.15
C LEU A 383 12.14 14.22 -15.94
N GLU A 384 11.64 13.14 -15.31
CA GLU A 384 10.22 13.00 -14.96
C GLU A 384 9.71 14.17 -14.09
N LEU A 385 10.50 14.59 -13.08
CA LEU A 385 10.16 15.73 -12.21
C LEU A 385 10.13 17.04 -12.98
N SER A 386 11.03 17.24 -13.96
CA SER A 386 11.04 18.43 -14.82
C SER A 386 9.77 18.50 -15.69
N THR A 387 9.33 17.38 -16.27
CA THR A 387 8.06 17.29 -17.02
C THR A 387 6.87 17.58 -16.11
N LEU A 388 6.77 16.91 -14.96
CA LEU A 388 5.67 17.12 -14.00
C LEU A 388 5.59 18.58 -13.51
N LYS A 389 6.73 19.22 -13.24
CA LYS A 389 6.79 20.65 -12.86
C LYS A 389 6.26 21.56 -13.97
N THR A 390 6.55 21.22 -15.23
CA THR A 390 6.05 21.95 -16.39
C THR A 390 4.53 21.79 -16.52
N ASP A 391 3.99 20.58 -16.35
CA ASP A 391 2.55 20.32 -16.47
C ASP A 391 1.73 20.89 -15.30
N VAL A 392 2.25 20.85 -14.07
CA VAL A 392 1.67 21.58 -12.92
C VAL A 392 1.61 23.09 -13.20
N SER A 393 2.63 23.65 -13.85
CA SER A 393 2.62 25.08 -14.22
C SER A 393 1.54 25.40 -15.26
N LYS A 394 1.31 24.53 -16.26
CA LYS A 394 0.22 24.67 -17.23
C LYS A 394 -1.15 24.56 -16.57
N LEU A 395 -1.34 23.59 -15.66
CA LEU A 395 -2.58 23.38 -14.93
C LEU A 395 -2.92 24.59 -14.05
N ASN A 396 -1.95 25.18 -13.34
CA ASN A 396 -2.16 26.39 -12.56
C ASN A 396 -2.62 27.57 -13.43
N SER A 397 -2.04 27.75 -14.62
CA SER A 397 -2.49 28.78 -15.58
C SER A 397 -3.91 28.53 -16.09
N LEU A 398 -4.29 27.26 -16.32
CA LEU A 398 -5.64 26.90 -16.76
C LEU A 398 -6.68 27.16 -15.66
N VAL A 399 -6.38 26.80 -14.40
CA VAL A 399 -7.24 27.08 -13.25
C VAL A 399 -7.45 28.59 -13.08
N ALA A 400 -6.38 29.38 -13.14
CA ALA A 400 -6.48 30.85 -13.04
C ALA A 400 -7.35 31.47 -14.15
N PHE A 401 -7.33 30.92 -15.36
CA PHE A 401 -8.22 31.33 -16.44
C PHE A 401 -9.69 30.96 -16.17
N GLN A 402 -9.94 29.74 -15.67
CA GLN A 402 -11.29 29.29 -15.31
C GLN A 402 -11.88 30.08 -14.14
N ASP A 403 -11.08 30.40 -13.12
CA ASP A 403 -11.50 31.26 -12.00
C ASP A 403 -11.91 32.67 -12.50
N GLN A 404 -11.19 33.22 -13.48
CA GLN A 404 -11.54 34.49 -14.12
C GLN A 404 -12.85 34.40 -14.93
N GLU A 405 -13.06 33.32 -15.68
CA GLU A 405 -14.31 33.07 -16.43
C GLU A 405 -15.50 32.90 -15.46
N HIS A 406 -15.34 32.16 -14.37
CA HIS A 406 -16.36 32.00 -13.34
C HIS A 406 -16.71 33.32 -12.66
N ALA A 407 -15.74 34.19 -12.37
CA ALA A 407 -16.00 35.53 -11.84
C ALA A 407 -16.85 36.38 -12.82
N GLN A 408 -16.49 36.40 -14.11
CA GLN A 408 -17.25 37.12 -15.14
C GLN A 408 -18.68 36.59 -15.31
N LEU A 409 -18.87 35.27 -15.24
CA LEU A 409 -20.21 34.66 -15.26
C LEU A 409 -21.02 35.02 -14.01
N SER A 410 -20.39 35.05 -12.83
CA SER A 410 -21.03 35.46 -11.57
C SER A 410 -21.51 36.91 -11.59
N ASP A 411 -20.68 37.83 -12.09
CA ASP A 411 -21.03 39.25 -12.25
C ASP A 411 -22.21 39.41 -13.25
N SER A 412 -22.17 38.67 -14.36
CA SER A 412 -23.23 38.65 -15.38
C SER A 412 -24.57 38.12 -14.85
N ILE A 413 -24.54 37.05 -14.02
CA ILE A 413 -25.72 36.52 -13.34
C ILE A 413 -26.30 37.56 -12.39
N THR A 414 -25.46 38.19 -11.56
CA THR A 414 -25.89 39.23 -10.59
C THR A 414 -26.59 40.38 -11.31
N ALA A 415 -26.02 40.88 -12.42
CA ALA A 415 -26.63 41.93 -13.22
C ALA A 415 -27.98 41.51 -13.85
N LYS A 416 -28.15 40.23 -14.18
CA LYS A 416 -29.42 39.68 -14.69
C LYS A 416 -30.46 39.49 -13.59
N GLU A 417 -30.07 39.15 -12.38
CA GLU A 417 -30.97 39.09 -11.22
C GLU A 417 -31.53 40.48 -10.89
N ASP A 418 -30.70 41.53 -10.94
CA ASP A 418 -31.15 42.93 -10.79
C ASP A 418 -32.11 43.36 -11.91
N GLU A 419 -31.84 43.01 -13.17
CA GLU A 419 -32.76 43.28 -14.29
C GLU A 419 -34.11 42.56 -14.11
N ILE A 420 -34.10 41.29 -13.71
CA ILE A 420 -35.30 40.51 -13.39
C ILE A 420 -36.09 41.13 -12.24
N LYS A 421 -35.41 41.65 -11.21
CA LYS A 421 -36.06 42.33 -10.09
C LYS A 421 -36.75 43.62 -10.53
N GLN A 422 -36.09 44.46 -11.32
CA GLN A 422 -36.70 45.68 -11.89
C GLN A 422 -37.91 45.37 -12.77
N LEU A 423 -37.87 44.30 -13.56
CA LEU A 423 -39.01 43.85 -14.36
C LEU A 423 -40.19 43.40 -13.51
N HIS A 424 -39.96 42.70 -12.38
CA HIS A 424 -41.02 42.34 -11.44
C HIS A 424 -41.65 43.56 -10.77
N GLU A 425 -40.84 44.53 -10.33
CA GLU A 425 -41.32 45.80 -9.76
C GLU A 425 -42.18 46.58 -10.77
N GLY A 426 -41.76 46.63 -12.04
CA GLY A 426 -42.53 47.24 -13.13
C GLY A 426 -43.85 46.51 -13.44
N LEU A 427 -43.87 45.17 -13.41
CA LEU A 427 -45.10 44.39 -13.55
C LEU A 427 -46.09 44.64 -12.42
N ALA A 428 -45.63 44.69 -11.16
CA ALA A 428 -46.48 45.00 -10.02
C ALA A 428 -47.10 46.42 -10.10
N GLY A 429 -46.36 47.39 -10.65
CA GLY A 429 -46.89 48.73 -10.95
C GLY A 429 -48.02 48.68 -12.00
N ASN A 430 -47.79 47.97 -13.11
CA ASN A 430 -48.79 47.81 -14.18
C ASN A 430 -50.05 47.08 -13.69
N ASP A 431 -49.92 46.08 -12.81
CA ASP A 431 -51.07 45.39 -12.20
C ASP A 431 -51.90 46.31 -11.31
N ALA A 432 -51.25 47.23 -10.57
CA ALA A 432 -51.93 48.26 -9.78
C ALA A 432 -52.68 49.27 -10.67
N GLU A 433 -52.07 49.74 -11.77
CA GLU A 433 -52.75 50.59 -12.76
C GLU A 433 -53.93 49.87 -13.44
N LEU A 434 -53.79 48.57 -13.73
CA LEU A 434 -54.85 47.74 -14.30
C LEU A 434 -56.02 47.56 -13.30
N ALA A 435 -55.73 47.38 -12.01
CA ALA A 435 -56.74 47.32 -10.96
C ALA A 435 -57.48 48.66 -10.80
N HIS A 436 -56.75 49.78 -10.86
CA HIS A 436 -57.35 51.12 -10.80
C HIS A 436 -58.26 51.38 -12.01
N THR A 437 -57.78 51.12 -13.24
CA THR A 437 -58.57 51.32 -14.46
C THR A 437 -59.82 50.42 -14.52
N LYS A 438 -59.74 49.15 -14.07
CA LYS A 438 -60.92 48.30 -13.88
C LYS A 438 -61.94 48.91 -12.91
N THR A 439 -61.47 49.51 -11.82
CA THR A 439 -62.34 50.17 -10.83
C THR A 439 -63.04 51.39 -11.43
N VAL A 440 -62.32 52.23 -12.19
CA VAL A 440 -62.87 53.39 -12.88
C VAL A 440 -63.90 52.99 -13.94
N LEU A 441 -63.66 51.91 -14.70
CA LEU A 441 -64.63 51.38 -15.66
C LEU A 441 -65.92 50.93 -14.96
N ALA A 442 -65.83 50.16 -13.87
CA ALA A 442 -67.01 49.75 -13.10
C ALA A 442 -67.80 50.95 -12.53
N GLN A 443 -67.12 52.02 -12.13
CA GLN A 443 -67.77 53.27 -11.71
C GLN A 443 -68.49 53.99 -12.86
N LEU A 444 -67.90 53.99 -14.06
CA LEU A 444 -68.52 54.56 -15.27
C LEU A 444 -69.73 53.75 -15.71
N ASP A 445 -69.66 52.42 -15.71
CA ASP A 445 -70.79 51.54 -16.03
C ASP A 445 -71.97 51.78 -15.07
N ALA A 446 -71.70 51.92 -13.76
CA ALA A 446 -72.72 52.26 -12.77
C ALA A 446 -73.34 53.67 -12.99
N GLN A 447 -72.55 54.65 -13.41
CA GLN A 447 -73.07 55.98 -13.77
C GLN A 447 -73.93 55.94 -15.04
N ILE A 448 -73.53 55.16 -16.06
CA ILE A 448 -74.30 54.98 -17.30
C ILE A 448 -75.66 54.34 -16.97
N GLU A 449 -75.68 53.30 -16.15
CA GLU A 449 -76.91 52.63 -15.74
C GLU A 449 -77.83 53.58 -14.95
N SER A 450 -77.28 54.33 -13.99
CA SER A 450 -78.04 55.37 -13.26
C SER A 450 -78.63 56.43 -14.20
N LYS A 451 -77.86 56.92 -15.19
CA LYS A 451 -78.33 57.89 -16.18
C LYS A 451 -79.36 57.31 -17.14
N ASN A 452 -79.29 56.02 -17.47
CA ASN A 452 -80.31 55.33 -18.25
C ASN A 452 -81.63 55.23 -17.49
N GLN A 453 -81.59 54.92 -16.19
CA GLN A 453 -82.77 54.88 -15.32
C GLN A 453 -83.41 56.27 -15.15
N GLU A 454 -82.61 57.33 -15.00
CA GLU A 454 -83.08 58.72 -14.99
C GLU A 454 -83.75 59.10 -16.31
N LEU A 455 -83.11 58.80 -17.46
CA LEU A 455 -83.68 59.03 -18.80
C LEU A 455 -84.98 58.25 -19.02
N HIS A 456 -85.07 57.00 -18.54
CA HIS A 456 -86.29 56.21 -18.64
C HIS A 456 -87.42 56.82 -17.80
N SER A 457 -87.12 57.25 -16.57
CA SER A 457 -88.07 57.93 -15.67
C SER A 457 -88.59 59.24 -16.29
N LEU A 458 -87.70 60.05 -16.87
CA LEU A 458 -88.06 61.29 -17.58
C LEU A 458 -88.92 61.03 -18.82
N ARG A 459 -88.63 59.98 -19.60
CA ARG A 459 -89.48 59.58 -20.74
C ARG A 459 -90.89 59.20 -20.29
N THR A 460 -91.01 58.38 -19.23
CA THR A 460 -92.30 57.95 -18.69
C THR A 460 -93.10 59.12 -18.11
N ALA A 461 -92.44 60.07 -17.43
CA ALA A 461 -93.07 61.29 -16.93
C ALA A 461 -93.57 62.20 -18.06
N ASN A 462 -92.77 62.39 -19.12
CA ASN A 462 -93.17 63.18 -20.29
C ASN A 462 -94.35 62.53 -21.05
N GLU A 463 -94.31 61.22 -21.26
CA GLU A 463 -95.40 60.44 -21.87
C GLU A 463 -96.70 60.59 -21.07
N LEU A 464 -96.64 60.47 -19.74
CA LEU A 464 -97.80 60.66 -18.86
C LEU A 464 -98.35 62.09 -18.94
N THR A 465 -97.47 63.10 -18.92
CA THR A 465 -97.85 64.52 -19.02
C THR A 465 -98.51 64.81 -20.38
N PHE A 466 -97.99 64.23 -21.47
CA PHE A 466 -98.56 64.36 -22.80
C PHE A 466 -99.94 63.68 -22.92
N ARG A 467 -100.12 62.49 -22.32
CA ARG A 467 -101.44 61.83 -22.23
C ARG A 467 -102.45 62.66 -21.45
N GLN A 468 -102.08 63.18 -20.28
CA GLN A 468 -102.94 64.06 -19.48
C GLN A 468 -103.34 65.33 -20.26
N LEU A 469 -102.43 65.90 -21.05
CA LEU A 469 -102.74 67.04 -21.92
C LEU A 469 -103.74 66.67 -23.02
N LEU A 470 -103.56 65.51 -23.69
CA LEU A 470 -104.50 65.00 -24.70
C LEU A 470 -105.87 64.67 -24.11
N GLU A 471 -105.92 64.03 -22.94
CA GLU A 471 -107.17 63.73 -22.20
C GLU A 471 -107.90 65.02 -21.83
N SER A 472 -107.18 66.02 -21.30
CA SER A 472 -107.74 67.35 -20.99
C SER A 472 -108.24 68.08 -22.23
N GLN A 473 -107.53 67.97 -23.36
CA GLN A 473 -107.94 68.59 -24.63
C GLN A 473 -109.18 67.90 -25.20
N THR A 474 -109.24 66.56 -25.13
CA THR A 474 -110.39 65.75 -25.56
C THR A 474 -111.62 66.05 -24.71
N ALA A 475 -111.47 66.11 -23.38
CA ALA A 475 -112.57 66.48 -22.47
C ALA A 475 -113.08 67.90 -22.71
N SER A 476 -112.19 68.85 -23.02
CA SER A 476 -112.57 70.22 -23.38
C SER A 476 -113.34 70.29 -24.70
N MET A 477 -112.89 69.56 -25.74
CA MET A 477 -113.63 69.46 -27.01
C MET A 477 -115.00 68.80 -26.83
N GLU A 478 -115.08 67.73 -26.02
CA GLU A 478 -116.32 67.02 -25.72
C GLU A 478 -117.34 67.94 -25.01
N GLN A 479 -116.90 68.74 -24.02
CA GLN A 479 -117.75 69.77 -23.39
C GLN A 479 -118.24 70.81 -24.41
N LEU A 480 -117.38 71.24 -25.33
CA LEU A 480 -117.73 72.21 -26.38
C LEU A 480 -118.74 71.60 -27.38
N PHE A 481 -118.59 70.32 -27.71
CA PHE A 481 -119.54 69.58 -28.56
C PHE A 481 -120.89 69.36 -27.87
N GLN A 482 -120.91 69.01 -26.58
CA GLN A 482 -122.13 68.91 -25.79
C GLN A 482 -122.84 70.26 -25.66
N GLN A 483 -122.09 71.36 -25.47
CA GLN A 483 -122.64 72.71 -25.48
C GLN A 483 -123.27 73.05 -26.85
N GLN A 484 -122.56 72.77 -27.96
CA GLN A 484 -123.14 72.93 -29.30
C GLN A 484 -124.39 72.08 -29.51
N THR A 485 -124.38 70.84 -29.06
CA THR A 485 -125.53 69.92 -29.15
C THR A 485 -126.73 70.50 -28.40
N HIS A 486 -126.56 70.90 -27.13
CA HIS A 486 -127.62 71.55 -26.35
C HIS A 486 -128.14 72.85 -26.98
N THR A 487 -127.27 73.69 -27.56
CA THR A 487 -127.73 74.88 -28.30
C THR A 487 -128.48 74.53 -29.57
N THR A 488 -128.10 73.44 -30.25
CA THR A 488 -128.76 72.94 -31.46
C THR A 488 -130.12 72.33 -31.14
N ASP A 489 -130.23 71.59 -30.04
CA ASP A 489 -131.49 71.06 -29.53
C ASP A 489 -132.44 72.19 -29.11
N ALA A 490 -131.94 73.21 -28.40
CA ALA A 490 -132.72 74.39 -28.02
C ALA A 490 -133.21 75.18 -29.24
N LEU A 491 -132.36 75.39 -30.26
CA LEU A 491 -132.75 75.99 -31.54
C LEU A 491 -133.75 75.10 -32.29
N THR A 492 -133.61 73.78 -32.24
CA THR A 492 -134.53 72.83 -32.88
C THR A 492 -135.90 72.85 -32.19
N GLN A 493 -135.94 72.95 -30.85
CA GLN A 493 -137.16 73.15 -30.08
C GLN A 493 -137.80 74.50 -30.46
N GLN A 494 -137.05 75.60 -30.51
CA GLN A 494 -137.57 76.90 -30.99
C GLN A 494 -138.10 76.80 -32.43
N ILE A 495 -137.47 76.04 -33.33
CA ILE A 495 -137.97 75.82 -34.70
C ILE A 495 -139.27 74.99 -34.69
N VAL A 496 -139.41 74.00 -33.81
CA VAL A 496 -140.66 73.24 -33.65
C VAL A 496 -141.76 74.15 -33.10
N GLU A 497 -141.45 74.96 -32.11
CA GLU A 497 -142.36 75.92 -31.47
C GLU A 497 -142.80 77.02 -32.46
N LEU A 498 -141.86 77.60 -33.23
CA LEU A 498 -142.13 78.51 -34.34
C LEU A 498 -142.95 77.84 -35.45
N LYS A 499 -142.65 76.59 -35.84
CA LYS A 499 -143.48 75.84 -36.80
C LYS A 499 -144.89 75.56 -36.25
N GLN A 500 -145.04 75.39 -34.95
CA GLN A 500 -146.33 75.22 -34.30
C GLN A 500 -147.10 76.55 -34.24
N GLN A 501 -146.43 77.67 -33.98
CA GLN A 501 -146.99 79.03 -34.11
C GLN A 501 -147.40 79.34 -35.56
N VAL A 502 -146.57 79.03 -36.55
CA VAL A 502 -146.89 79.19 -37.99
C VAL A 502 -148.06 78.28 -38.39
N ARG A 503 -148.12 77.04 -37.90
CA ARG A 503 -149.26 76.13 -38.14
C ARG A 503 -150.56 76.60 -37.46
N LEU A 504 -150.45 77.34 -36.34
CA LEU A 504 -151.57 78.02 -35.70
C LEU A 504 -151.96 79.33 -36.42
N GLN A 505 -151.04 79.95 -37.18
CA GLN A 505 -151.30 81.18 -37.94
C GLN A 505 -151.77 80.94 -39.39
N GLN A 506 -151.50 79.79 -40.00
CA GLN A 506 -151.88 79.48 -41.39
C GLN A 506 -153.40 79.25 -41.63
N HIS A 507 -154.26 79.75 -40.73
CA HIS A 507 -155.71 79.74 -40.90
C HIS A 507 -156.39 81.12 -40.97
N LEU A 508 -155.65 82.25 -40.99
CA LEU A 508 -156.18 83.57 -41.40
C LEU A 508 -155.15 84.49 -42.11
N GLU A 509 -155.59 84.99 -43.28
CA GLU A 509 -155.31 86.31 -43.92
C GLU A 509 -153.91 86.75 -44.49
N VAL A 510 -153.82 86.74 -45.83
CA VAL A 510 -153.76 87.91 -46.77
C VAL A 510 -152.69 89.05 -46.65
N ASN A 511 -151.92 89.21 -47.75
CA ASN A 511 -151.25 90.40 -48.35
C ASN A 511 -150.02 91.18 -47.74
N THR A 512 -148.84 90.89 -48.32
CA THR A 512 -147.84 91.82 -48.96
C THR A 512 -147.14 92.96 -48.10
N PRO A 513 -146.28 93.89 -48.61
CA PRO A 513 -144.83 93.98 -48.25
C PRO A 513 -144.38 95.42 -47.81
N PRO A 514 -143.11 95.95 -47.91
CA PRO A 514 -141.77 95.42 -48.28
C PRO A 514 -140.56 95.90 -47.38
N ALA A 515 -139.31 95.70 -47.85
CA ALA A 515 -138.03 96.38 -47.44
C ALA A 515 -137.45 96.01 -46.03
N SER A 516 -136.17 96.21 -45.66
CA SER A 516 -134.97 96.83 -46.27
C SER A 516 -133.66 96.27 -45.64
N ALA A 517 -132.52 96.29 -46.36
CA ALA A 517 -131.17 96.14 -45.79
C ALA A 517 -130.74 97.44 -45.02
N PRO A 518 -129.64 97.51 -44.23
CA PRO A 518 -128.29 97.57 -44.84
C PRO A 518 -127.03 97.25 -43.95
N VAL A 519 -125.84 97.40 -44.56
CA VAL A 519 -124.52 97.83 -43.99
C VAL A 519 -123.72 96.87 -43.06
N SER A 520 -122.69 96.26 -43.65
CA SER A 520 -121.40 95.83 -43.03
C SER A 520 -120.54 97.06 -42.63
N PRO A 521 -119.50 96.98 -41.76
CA PRO A 521 -118.18 96.53 -42.28
C PRO A 521 -117.12 95.98 -41.27
N ALA A 522 -116.22 95.12 -41.81
CA ALA A 522 -114.74 95.09 -41.73
C ALA A 522 -113.91 95.34 -40.42
N VAL A 523 -112.59 95.04 -40.54
CA VAL A 523 -111.44 95.47 -39.68
C VAL A 523 -111.25 94.67 -38.36
N SER A 524 -110.06 94.22 -37.94
CA SER A 524 -108.75 94.00 -38.60
C SER A 524 -107.79 93.13 -37.77
N MET A 525 -106.80 92.57 -38.47
CA MET A 525 -105.34 92.38 -38.18
C MET A 525 -104.73 92.34 -36.75
N ALA A 526 -103.54 91.71 -36.75
CA ALA A 526 -102.33 91.97 -35.92
C ALA A 526 -102.19 91.18 -34.59
N SER A 527 -100.99 90.79 -34.15
CA SER A 527 -99.66 90.64 -34.81
C SER A 527 -98.68 89.88 -33.88
N ASN A 528 -97.43 89.69 -34.36
CA ASN A 528 -96.18 89.27 -33.70
C ASN A 528 -95.77 87.84 -34.14
N ALA A 529 -94.74 87.62 -34.98
CA ALA A 529 -93.46 88.32 -35.26
C ALA A 529 -92.43 88.25 -34.12
N TRP A 530 -91.14 88.41 -34.47
CA TRP A 530 -89.89 87.92 -33.83
C TRP A 530 -89.49 86.52 -34.35
N GLY A 531 -88.31 86.27 -34.93
CA GLY A 531 -87.21 87.17 -35.35
C GLY A 531 -85.97 86.35 -35.77
N MET A 532 -85.46 86.55 -36.99
CA MET A 532 -84.10 86.14 -37.42
C MET A 532 -83.03 87.04 -36.74
N PRO A 533 -81.68 86.83 -36.85
CA PRO A 533 -80.91 86.04 -37.83
C PRO A 533 -79.66 85.29 -37.29
N GLY A 534 -78.78 84.79 -38.18
CA GLY A 534 -77.38 84.47 -37.82
C GLY A 534 -76.61 83.58 -38.82
N LEU A 535 -75.81 84.20 -39.71
CA LEU A 535 -74.82 83.47 -40.53
C LEU A 535 -73.58 83.07 -39.70
N GLY A 536 -72.88 82.01 -40.09
CA GLY A 536 -71.58 81.64 -39.52
C GLY A 536 -70.84 80.53 -40.29
N MET A 537 -70.11 80.90 -41.35
CA MET A 537 -69.09 80.03 -41.96
C MET A 537 -67.99 79.68 -40.94
N PHE A 538 -67.47 78.44 -40.94
CA PHE A 538 -66.08 78.11 -41.32
C PHE A 538 -65.63 76.70 -40.89
N GLY A 539 -64.81 76.07 -41.74
CA GLY A 539 -63.58 75.41 -41.28
C GLY A 539 -63.68 73.99 -40.72
N GLY A 540 -63.78 72.99 -41.61
CA GLY A 540 -63.43 71.61 -41.23
C GLY A 540 -61.96 71.49 -40.81
N LYS A 541 -61.70 70.86 -39.66
CA LYS A 541 -60.37 70.37 -39.26
C LYS A 541 -60.44 68.92 -38.76
N LYS A 542 -59.47 68.13 -39.23
CA LYS A 542 -59.36 66.68 -39.07
C LYS A 542 -59.10 66.28 -37.60
N PRO A 543 -59.52 65.09 -37.15
CA PRO A 543 -59.09 64.55 -35.87
C PRO A 543 -57.58 64.30 -35.86
N LYS A 544 -56.88 64.78 -34.83
CA LYS A 544 -55.47 64.47 -34.57
C LYS A 544 -55.36 63.18 -33.73
N MET A 545 -55.26 62.03 -34.39
CA MET A 545 -54.63 60.87 -33.75
C MET A 545 -53.21 61.23 -33.34
N HIS A 546 -52.85 60.99 -32.08
CA HIS A 546 -51.47 61.13 -31.63
C HIS A 546 -50.62 59.94 -32.14
N LYS A 547 -49.36 60.24 -32.46
CA LYS A 547 -48.47 59.33 -33.18
C LYS A 547 -48.10 58.12 -32.32
N ARG A 548 -48.37 56.92 -32.85
CA ARG A 548 -47.67 55.70 -32.45
C ARG A 548 -46.23 55.81 -32.98
N SER A 549 -45.24 55.95 -32.09
CA SER A 549 -43.84 55.98 -32.49
C SER A 549 -43.42 54.62 -33.03
N GLN A 550 -42.73 54.58 -34.17
CA GLN A 550 -42.13 53.36 -34.70
C GLN A 550 -40.75 53.16 -34.06
N SER A 551 -40.62 52.18 -33.18
CA SER A 551 -39.31 51.63 -32.80
C SER A 551 -38.78 50.83 -34.00
N GLN A 552 -37.72 51.32 -34.66
CA GLN A 552 -37.05 50.57 -35.72
C GLN A 552 -36.39 49.31 -35.13
N ILE A 553 -36.77 48.14 -35.62
CA ILE A 553 -35.97 46.92 -35.43
C ILE A 553 -34.78 47.01 -36.38
N VAL A 554 -33.65 47.49 -35.88
CA VAL A 554 -32.37 47.41 -36.59
C VAL A 554 -31.78 46.03 -36.35
N ILE A 555 -31.99 45.10 -37.29
CA ILE A 555 -31.24 43.84 -37.32
C ILE A 555 -29.81 44.18 -37.72
N LYS A 556 -28.91 44.26 -36.74
CA LYS A 556 -27.48 44.40 -36.98
C LYS A 556 -26.87 43.00 -37.09
N ALA A 557 -26.27 42.70 -38.24
CA ALA A 557 -25.66 41.40 -38.51
C ALA A 557 -24.55 41.04 -37.50
N PRO A 558 -24.31 39.75 -37.21
CA PRO A 558 -23.32 39.33 -36.25
C PRO A 558 -21.90 39.74 -36.69
N HIS A 559 -21.11 40.23 -35.75
CA HIS A 559 -19.67 40.44 -35.96
C HIS A 559 -18.96 39.10 -36.11
N LYS A 560 -17.95 39.07 -36.98
CA LYS A 560 -17.15 37.89 -37.28
C LYS A 560 -16.40 37.40 -36.04
N PHE A 561 -16.41 36.10 -35.82
CA PHE A 561 -15.36 35.43 -35.04
C PHE A 561 -14.08 35.42 -35.89
N ASP A 562 -13.09 36.23 -35.52
CA ASP A 562 -11.72 36.03 -35.99
C ASP A 562 -11.06 34.96 -35.10
N VAL A 563 -10.77 33.80 -35.70
CA VAL A 563 -10.06 32.69 -35.05
C VAL A 563 -8.55 32.90 -35.20
N PRO A 564 -7.76 32.97 -34.10
CA PRO A 564 -6.32 32.98 -34.21
C PRO A 564 -5.83 31.60 -34.66
N VAL A 565 -5.19 31.54 -35.82
CA VAL A 565 -4.51 30.32 -36.31
C VAL A 565 -3.25 30.08 -35.45
N PRO A 566 -3.09 28.90 -34.82
CA PRO A 566 -1.83 28.54 -34.19
C PRO A 566 -0.79 28.19 -35.26
N THR A 567 0.16 29.08 -35.49
CA THR A 567 1.37 28.76 -36.26
C THR A 567 2.33 28.00 -35.35
N MET A 568 2.42 26.68 -35.53
CA MET A 568 3.46 25.85 -34.88
C MET A 568 4.67 25.70 -35.82
N LEU A 569 5.83 26.09 -35.30
CA LEU A 569 7.15 25.59 -35.68
C LEU A 569 7.61 24.61 -34.59
#